data_AF-A0AAE3JHN0-F1
#
_entry.id   AF-A0AAE3JHN0-F1
#
_cell.length_a   1.000
_cell.length_b   1.000
_cell.length_c   1.000
_cell.angle_alpha   90.00
_cell.angle_beta   90.00
_cell.angle_gamma   90.00
#
_symmetry.space_group_name_H-M   'P 1'
#
loop_
_entity.id
_entity.type
_entity.pdbx_description
1 polymer ?
#
loop_
_entity_poly.entity_id
_entity_poly.type
_entity_poly.pdbx_seq_one_letter_code
_entity_poly.pdbx_strand_id
1 'polypeptide(L)'
;MDREEFLDGLAEGFEPSPYVLEQIYILNGEYPGFAEAALKTMEEAGGWDIRPYFGDVISGREALREKALKEVYEWFSEELNERKEYKERWIEKRMQEILEERRRKQNS
;
A
#
# COMPACT_ATOMS: atom_id res chain seq x y z
N MET A 1 -12.16 17.97 11.57
CA MET A 1 -13.34 17.24 12.03
C MET A 1 -12.89 16.42 13.20
N ASP A 2 -13.44 16.68 14.37
CA ASP A 2 -13.16 15.88 15.57
C ASP A 2 -13.97 14.57 15.54
N ARG A 3 -13.57 13.58 16.35
CA ARG A 3 -14.22 12.27 16.42
C ARG A 3 -15.71 12.36 16.79
N GLU A 4 -16.05 13.21 17.75
CA GLU A 4 -17.42 13.41 18.23
C GLU A 4 -18.27 14.10 17.17
N GLU A 5 -17.74 15.16 16.55
CA GLU A 5 -18.35 15.83 15.40
C GLU A 5 -18.66 14.86 14.24
N PHE A 6 -17.77 13.88 13.99
CA PHE A 6 -18.02 12.85 12.97
C PHE A 6 -19.14 11.88 13.35
N LEU A 7 -19.19 11.42 14.61
CA LEU A 7 -20.25 10.51 15.08
C LEU A 7 -21.62 11.19 15.11
N ASP A 8 -21.68 12.46 15.51
CA ASP A 8 -22.90 13.25 15.48
C ASP A 8 -23.42 13.40 14.04
N GLY A 9 -22.54 13.66 13.07
CA GLY A 9 -22.89 13.71 11.66
C GLY A 9 -23.42 12.38 11.10
N LEU A 10 -22.92 11.23 11.60
CA LEU A 10 -23.47 9.92 11.21
C LEU A 10 -24.89 9.71 11.76
N ALA A 11 -25.14 10.13 13.00
CA ALA A 11 -26.45 10.00 13.65
C ALA A 11 -27.54 10.84 12.97
N GLU A 12 -27.17 11.93 12.30
CA GLU A 12 -28.10 12.78 11.53
C GLU A 12 -28.59 12.14 10.21
N GLY A 13 -28.16 10.91 9.88
CA GLY A 13 -28.66 10.15 8.74
C GLY A 13 -27.85 10.34 7.46
N PHE A 14 -26.52 10.33 7.58
CA PHE A 14 -25.62 10.40 6.43
C PHE A 14 -25.83 9.23 5.48
N GLU A 15 -25.87 9.51 4.17
CA GLU A 15 -25.85 8.45 3.16
C GLU A 15 -24.51 7.72 3.22
N PRO A 16 -24.49 6.40 3.44
CA PRO A 16 -23.24 5.64 3.52
C PRO A 16 -22.58 5.63 2.14
N SER A 17 -21.56 6.45 1.98
CA SER A 17 -20.71 6.45 0.79
C SER A 17 -19.45 5.62 1.05
N PRO A 18 -18.82 5.06 -0.01
CA PRO A 18 -17.54 4.38 0.14
C PRO A 18 -16.48 5.26 0.83
N TYR A 19 -16.49 6.56 0.56
CA TYR A 19 -15.59 7.52 1.21
C TYR A 19 -15.76 7.55 2.73
N VAL A 20 -17.01 7.62 3.23
CA VAL A 20 -17.29 7.65 4.68
C VAL A 20 -16.82 6.35 5.33
N LEU A 21 -17.07 5.20 4.69
CA LEU A 21 -16.66 3.89 5.20
C LEU A 21 -15.14 3.72 5.20
N GLU A 22 -14.44 4.25 4.22
CA GLU A 22 -12.98 4.30 4.23
C GLU A 22 -12.43 5.17 5.35
N GLN A 23 -13.04 6.32 5.64
CA GLN A 23 -12.64 7.16 6.77
C GLN A 23 -12.84 6.43 8.10
N ILE A 24 -13.95 5.70 8.26
CA ILE A 24 -14.19 4.85 9.44
C ILE A 24 -13.07 3.82 9.61
N TYR A 25 -12.67 3.14 8.53
CA TYR A 25 -11.58 2.17 8.57
C TYR A 25 -10.22 2.79 8.91
N ILE A 26 -9.89 3.97 8.34
CA ILE A 26 -8.65 4.68 8.63
C ILE A 26 -8.60 5.08 10.11
N LEU A 27 -9.67 5.71 10.60
CA LEU A 27 -9.77 6.17 11.99
C LEU A 27 -9.75 5.00 12.98
N ASN A 28 -10.22 3.81 12.60
CA ASN A 28 -10.10 2.62 13.43
C ASN A 28 -8.65 2.15 13.61
N GLY A 29 -7.75 2.46 12.67
CA GLY A 29 -6.31 2.22 12.82
C GLY A 29 -5.66 3.13 13.87
N GLU A 30 -6.11 4.38 13.95
CA GLU A 30 -5.64 5.37 14.92
C GLU A 30 -6.32 5.22 16.28
N TYR A 31 -7.60 4.81 16.28
CA TYR A 31 -8.47 4.67 17.44
C TYR A 31 -9.15 3.28 17.43
N PRO A 32 -8.52 2.26 18.02
CA PRO A 32 -9.08 0.92 18.05
C PRO A 32 -10.50 0.87 18.62
N GLY A 33 -11.43 0.27 17.89
CA GLY A 33 -12.85 0.18 18.27
C GLY A 33 -13.73 1.29 17.69
N PHE A 34 -13.14 2.28 17.02
CA PHE A 34 -13.90 3.35 16.36
C PHE A 34 -14.83 2.81 15.26
N ALA A 35 -14.38 1.82 14.47
CA ALA A 35 -15.22 1.26 13.43
C ALA A 35 -16.49 0.63 14.00
N GLU A 36 -16.38 -0.11 15.10
CA GLU A 36 -17.56 -0.71 15.75
C GLU A 36 -18.52 0.35 16.27
N ALA A 37 -18.00 1.41 16.90
CA ALA A 37 -18.81 2.52 17.37
C ALA A 37 -19.56 3.23 16.21
N ALA A 38 -18.85 3.56 15.14
CA ALA A 38 -19.42 4.24 13.97
C ALA A 38 -20.48 3.38 13.25
N LEU A 39 -20.18 2.10 13.00
CA LEU A 39 -21.11 1.19 12.34
C LEU A 39 -22.38 1.00 13.18
N LYS A 40 -22.24 0.86 14.51
CA LYS A 40 -23.39 0.77 15.41
C LYS A 40 -24.25 2.04 15.36
N THR A 41 -23.65 3.23 15.36
CA THR A 41 -24.40 4.49 15.20
C THR A 41 -25.18 4.52 13.88
N MET A 42 -24.57 4.08 12.78
CA MET A 42 -25.23 4.02 11.48
C MET A 42 -26.38 3.00 11.46
N GLU A 43 -26.23 1.85 12.13
CA GLU A 43 -27.31 0.87 12.32
C GLU A 43 -28.49 1.46 13.11
N GLU A 44 -28.20 2.16 14.21
CA GLU A 44 -29.20 2.83 15.05
C GLU A 44 -29.94 3.96 14.30
N ALA A 45 -29.26 4.59 13.34
CA ALA A 45 -29.84 5.58 12.42
C ALA A 45 -30.63 4.96 11.25
N GLY A 46 -30.70 3.63 11.15
CA GLY A 46 -31.50 2.90 10.16
C GLY A 46 -30.71 2.26 9.00
N GLY A 47 -29.37 2.27 9.06
CA GLY A 47 -28.48 1.61 8.11
C GLY A 47 -28.41 0.09 8.32
N TRP A 48 -29.45 -0.63 7.92
CA TRP A 48 -29.62 -2.07 8.17
C TRP A 48 -28.62 -2.98 7.42
N ASP A 49 -27.97 -2.50 6.36
CA ASP A 49 -26.99 -3.22 5.55
C ASP A 49 -25.55 -2.65 5.68
N ILE A 50 -25.33 -1.76 6.64
CA ILE A 50 -24.06 -1.01 6.73
C ILE A 50 -22.85 -1.91 6.99
N ARG A 51 -23.01 -3.01 7.74
CA ARG A 51 -21.91 -3.93 8.04
C ARG A 51 -21.46 -4.74 6.81
N PRO A 52 -22.36 -5.42 6.08
CA PRO A 52 -22.02 -6.02 4.78
C PRO A 52 -21.35 -5.02 3.84
N TYR A 53 -21.94 -3.83 3.70
CA TYR A 53 -21.43 -2.82 2.78
C TYR A 53 -20.05 -2.28 3.17
N PHE A 54 -19.81 -2.06 4.47
CA PHE A 54 -18.48 -1.76 5.00
C PHE A 54 -17.48 -2.87 4.65
N GLY A 55 -17.86 -4.13 4.87
CA GLY A 55 -17.02 -5.28 4.51
C GLY A 55 -16.62 -5.30 3.04
N ASP A 56 -17.57 -5.05 2.13
CA ASP A 56 -17.32 -5.02 0.68
C ASP A 56 -16.38 -3.88 0.28
N VAL A 57 -16.60 -2.67 0.80
CA VAL A 57 -15.75 -1.50 0.53
C VAL A 57 -14.32 -1.75 1.00
N ILE A 58 -14.14 -2.26 2.22
CA ILE A 58 -12.80 -2.51 2.78
C ILE A 58 -12.10 -3.65 2.02
N SER A 59 -12.81 -4.73 1.70
CA SER A 59 -12.25 -5.83 0.92
C SER A 59 -11.78 -5.36 -0.47
N GLY A 60 -12.57 -4.53 -1.15
CA GLY A 60 -12.18 -3.94 -2.43
C GLY A 60 -10.94 -3.06 -2.32
N ARG A 61 -10.87 -2.23 -1.29
CA ARG A 61 -9.70 -1.38 -1.01
C ARG A 61 -8.44 -2.20 -0.71
N GLU A 62 -8.55 -3.23 0.10
CA GLU A 62 -7.42 -4.10 0.45
C GLU A 62 -6.91 -4.87 -0.77
N ALA A 63 -7.80 -5.38 -1.62
CA ALA A 63 -7.43 -6.02 -2.88
C ALA A 63 -6.70 -5.06 -3.84
N LEU A 64 -7.17 -3.81 -3.95
CA LEU A 64 -6.49 -2.79 -4.76
C LEU A 64 -5.11 -2.45 -4.19
N ARG A 65 -4.98 -2.35 -2.87
CA ARG A 65 -3.71 -2.11 -2.19
C ARG A 65 -2.73 -3.26 -2.41
N GLU A 66 -3.20 -4.50 -2.26
CA GLU A 66 -2.38 -5.70 -2.49
C GLU A 66 -1.87 -5.75 -3.93
N LYS A 67 -2.75 -5.49 -4.91
CA LYS A 67 -2.38 -5.42 -6.32
C LYS A 67 -1.31 -4.36 -6.58
N ALA A 68 -1.51 -3.14 -6.07
CA ALA A 68 -0.55 -2.06 -6.25
C ALA A 68 0.81 -2.37 -5.58
N LEU A 69 0.81 -2.97 -4.39
CA LEU A 69 2.03 -3.38 -3.71
C LEU A 69 2.78 -4.47 -4.49
N LYS A 70 2.04 -5.42 -5.08
CA LYS A 70 2.62 -6.47 -5.91
C LYS A 70 3.31 -5.90 -7.14
N GLU A 71 2.64 -5.00 -7.88
CA GLU A 71 3.22 -4.34 -9.06
C GLU A 71 4.48 -3.54 -8.71
N VAL A 72 4.46 -2.79 -7.60
CA VAL A 72 5.64 -2.05 -7.13
C VAL A 72 6.78 -3.00 -6.72
N TYR A 73 6.45 -4.11 -6.05
CA TYR A 73 7.44 -5.11 -5.65
C TYR A 73 8.09 -5.79 -6.86
N GLU A 74 7.29 -6.18 -7.85
CA GLU A 74 7.77 -6.77 -9.11
C GLU A 74 8.73 -5.81 -9.81
N TRP A 75 8.31 -4.56 -10.02
CA TRP A 75 9.16 -3.53 -10.64
C TRP A 75 10.47 -3.30 -9.87
N PHE A 76 10.41 -3.17 -8.54
CA PHE A 76 11.62 -3.00 -7.72
C PHE A 76 12.54 -4.22 -7.80
N SER A 77 11.99 -5.43 -7.89
CA SER A 77 12.77 -6.65 -8.00
C SER A 77 13.52 -6.74 -9.34
N GLU A 78 12.87 -6.33 -10.44
CA GLU A 78 13.46 -6.25 -11.77
C GLU A 78 14.60 -5.22 -11.79
N GLU A 79 14.35 -3.99 -11.32
CA GLU A 79 15.35 -2.92 -11.24
C GLU A 79 16.59 -3.35 -10.41
N LEU A 80 16.39 -4.07 -9.30
CA LEU A 80 17.49 -4.59 -8.49
C LEU A 80 18.31 -5.66 -9.22
N ASN A 81 17.65 -6.54 -9.97
CA ASN A 81 18.31 -7.55 -10.78
C ASN A 81 19.12 -6.90 -11.91
N GLU A 82 18.56 -5.95 -12.64
CA GLU A 82 19.26 -5.24 -13.71
C GLU A 82 20.50 -4.50 -13.20
N ARG A 83 20.40 -3.84 -12.04
CA ARG A 83 21.54 -3.19 -11.38
C ARG A 83 22.62 -4.18 -10.97
N LYS A 84 22.23 -5.35 -10.47
CA LYS A 84 23.16 -6.41 -10.09
C LYS A 84 23.91 -6.92 -11.32
N GLU A 85 23.20 -7.27 -12.38
CA GLU A 85 23.82 -7.74 -13.62
C GLU A 85 24.73 -6.69 -14.26
N TYR A 86 24.30 -5.42 -14.28
CA TYR A 86 25.12 -4.32 -14.77
C TYR A 86 26.44 -4.23 -14.00
N LYS A 87 26.37 -4.32 -12.67
CA LYS A 87 27.54 -4.30 -11.80
C LYS A 87 28.46 -5.50 -12.05
N GLU A 88 27.91 -6.70 -12.23
CA GLU A 88 28.68 -7.90 -12.55
C GLU A 88 29.41 -7.76 -13.90
N ARG A 89 28.70 -7.32 -14.95
CA ARG A 89 29.29 -7.03 -16.27
C ARG A 89 30.39 -5.97 -16.19
N TRP A 90 30.18 -4.92 -15.40
CA TRP A 90 31.18 -3.87 -15.21
C TRP A 90 32.45 -4.38 -14.52
N ILE A 91 32.29 -5.18 -13.46
CA ILE A 91 33.41 -5.81 -12.74
C ILE A 91 34.20 -6.74 -13.67
N GLU A 92 33.50 -7.58 -14.43
CA GLU A 92 34.14 -8.51 -15.36
C GLU A 92 34.95 -7.77 -16.43
N LYS A 93 34.33 -6.76 -17.07
CA LYS A 93 35.01 -5.92 -18.06
C LYS A 93 36.25 -5.25 -17.46
N ARG A 94 36.13 -4.68 -16.26
CA ARG A 94 37.24 -4.01 -15.59
C ARG A 94 38.38 -4.98 -15.26
N MET A 95 38.05 -6.22 -14.89
CA MET A 95 39.03 -7.25 -14.60
C MET A 95 39.78 -7.70 -15.86
N GLN A 96 39.08 -7.83 -16.99
CA GLN A 96 39.69 -8.12 -18.29
C GLN A 96 40.66 -7.00 -18.72
N GLU A 97 40.25 -5.73 -18.61
CA GLU A 97 41.11 -4.59 -18.91
C GLU A 97 42.40 -4.60 -18.07
N ILE A 98 42.29 -4.87 -16.76
CA ILE A 98 43.44 -4.96 -15.86
C ILE A 98 44.39 -6.11 -16.25
N LEU A 99 43.83 -7.27 -16.64
CA LEU A 99 44.61 -8.43 -17.06
C LEU A 99 45.36 -8.15 -18.37
N GLU A 100 44.70 -7.49 -19.34
CA GLU A 100 45.32 -7.10 -20.60
C GLU A 100 46.45 -6.08 -20.39
N GLU A 101 46.25 -5.06 -19.55
CA GLU A 101 47.28 -4.09 -19.20
C GLU A 101 48.51 -4.76 -18.58
N ARG A 102 48.31 -5.72 -17.67
CA ARG A 102 49.41 -6.50 -17.07
C ARG A 102 50.16 -7.30 -18.13
N ARG A 103 49.44 -7.95 -19.05
CA ARG A 103 50.04 -8.75 -20.13
C ARG A 103 50.85 -7.89 -21.09
N ARG A 104 50.39 -6.68 -21.43
CA ARG A 104 51.13 -5.72 -22.26
C ARG A 104 52.41 -5.24 -21.58
N LYS A 105 52.38 -4.99 -20.27
CA LYS A 105 53.56 -4.57 -19.48
C LYS A 105 54.62 -5.67 -19.31
N GLN A 106 54.25 -6.95 -19.38
CA GLN A 106 55.19 -8.06 -19.30
C GLN A 106 55.88 -8.38 -20.64
N ASN A 107 55.28 -7.96 -21.75
CA ASN A 107 55.77 -8.23 -23.11
C ASN A 107 56.47 -7.00 -23.76
N SER A 108 56.70 -5.94 -22.98
CA SER A 108 57.38 -4.70 -23.40
C SER A 108 58.61 -4.46 -22.53
#